data_AF-A0A1L8N030-F1
#
_entry.id   AF-A0A1L8N030-F1
#
_cell.length_a   1.000
_cell.length_b   1.000
_cell.length_c   1.000
_cell.angle_alpha   90.00
_cell.angle_beta   90.00
_cell.angle_gamma   90.00
#
_symmetry.space_group_name_H-M   'P 1'
#
loop_
_entity.id
_entity.type
_entity.pdbx_description
1 polymer ?
#
loop_
_entity_poly.entity_id
_entity_poly.type
_entity_poly.pdbx_seq_one_letter_code
_entity_poly.pdbx_strand_id
1 'polypeptide(L)'
;MKRFIFSLIFALTIASGISATPSFSLSLGGDFFNYEKAFLAMDASCVVPIKKGMELDMGANFGITTRVEDSTTEALFYIPLNLGLNFLFNEESKLNYLVGTGLSPQFQYIDESRFYMGPYLKGGVRVKVHEYMKWFLEAQQDLLIGPPNWINTTTSIKTGILFSFGS
;
A
#
# COMPACT_ATOMS: atom_id res chain seq x y z
N MET A 1 13.05 -23.50 -3.32
CA MET A 1 11.90 -22.57 -3.46
C MET A 1 12.30 -21.11 -3.35
N LYS A 2 13.01 -20.65 -2.30
CA LYS A 2 13.47 -19.24 -2.18
C LYS A 2 14.26 -18.72 -3.39
N ARG A 3 15.18 -19.51 -3.94
CA ARG A 3 15.97 -19.16 -5.13
C ARG A 3 15.14 -18.97 -6.41
N PHE A 4 14.07 -19.76 -6.57
CA PHE A 4 13.20 -19.68 -7.74
C PHE A 4 12.34 -18.41 -7.74
N ILE A 5 11.89 -17.96 -6.57
CA ILE A 5 11.10 -16.73 -6.41
C ILE A 5 11.96 -15.51 -6.75
N PHE A 6 13.20 -15.44 -6.24
CA PHE A 6 14.12 -14.35 -6.58
C PHE A 6 14.48 -14.34 -8.08
N SER A 7 14.69 -15.50 -8.70
CA SER A 7 14.95 -15.57 -10.14
C SER A 7 13.73 -15.18 -10.99
N LEU A 8 12.51 -15.47 -10.54
CA LEU A 8 11.28 -15.08 -11.25
C LEU A 8 11.02 -13.57 -11.15
N ILE A 9 11.22 -12.97 -9.97
CA ILE A 9 11.13 -11.53 -9.76
C ILE A 9 12.18 -10.80 -10.61
N PHE A 10 13.42 -11.32 -10.65
CA PHE A 10 14.50 -10.77 -11.45
C PHE A 10 14.26 -10.92 -12.96
N ALA A 11 13.66 -12.04 -13.40
CA ALA A 11 13.31 -12.24 -14.80
C ALA A 11 12.18 -11.30 -15.28
N LEU A 12 11.19 -10.99 -14.43
CA LEU A 12 10.14 -10.00 -14.75
C LEU A 12 10.68 -8.58 -14.86
N THR A 13 11.70 -8.21 -14.07
CA THR A 13 12.34 -6.89 -14.15
C THR A 13 13.19 -6.71 -15.41
N ILE A 14 13.78 -7.79 -15.96
CA ILE A 14 14.61 -7.73 -17.16
C ILE A 14 13.75 -7.75 -18.44
N ALA A 15 12.64 -8.48 -18.44
CA ALA A 15 11.79 -8.65 -19.62
C ALA A 15 10.92 -7.42 -19.94
N SER A 16 10.79 -6.45 -19.04
CA SER A 16 9.80 -5.37 -19.15
C SER A 16 10.32 -4.07 -19.78
N GLY A 17 11.61 -3.98 -20.15
CA GLY A 17 12.14 -2.80 -20.84
C GLY A 17 11.91 -1.48 -20.08
N ILE A 18 11.71 -1.55 -18.77
CA ILE A 18 11.38 -0.40 -17.93
C ILE A 18 12.67 0.40 -17.71
N SER A 19 12.94 1.32 -18.64
CA SER A 19 13.98 2.34 -18.47
C SER A 19 13.56 3.45 -17.49
N ALA A 20 12.39 3.32 -16.85
CA ALA A 20 11.90 4.29 -15.89
C ALA A 20 12.51 4.06 -14.49
N THR A 21 13.05 5.12 -13.90
CA THR A 21 13.58 5.08 -12.53
C THR A 21 12.44 4.88 -11.53
N PRO A 22 12.49 3.83 -10.70
CA PRO A 22 11.52 3.63 -9.64
C PRO A 22 11.53 4.78 -8.63
N SER A 23 10.36 5.11 -8.11
CA SER A 23 10.17 5.97 -6.95
C SER A 23 9.87 5.11 -5.72
N PHE A 24 10.20 5.62 -4.54
CA PHE A 24 9.97 4.92 -3.28
C PHE A 24 9.12 5.77 -2.35
N SER A 25 8.14 5.17 -1.69
CA SER A 25 7.32 5.87 -0.72
C SER A 25 7.52 5.31 0.68
N LEU A 26 7.45 6.20 1.66
CA LEU A 26 7.36 5.86 3.09
C LEU A 26 6.21 6.68 3.69
N SER A 27 5.33 6.04 4.45
CA SER A 27 4.17 6.69 5.03
C SER A 27 3.74 6.12 6.38
N LEU A 28 2.92 6.91 7.06
CA LEU A 28 2.24 6.57 8.30
C LEU A 28 0.75 6.81 8.14
N GLY A 29 -0.07 6.04 8.84
CA GLY A 29 -1.52 6.14 8.69
C GLY A 29 -2.29 5.29 9.68
N GLY A 30 -3.58 5.17 9.41
CA GLY A 30 -4.50 4.31 10.14
C GLY A 30 -5.20 3.34 9.18
N ASP A 31 -5.25 2.07 9.57
CA ASP A 31 -6.07 1.06 8.91
C ASP A 31 -7.24 0.68 9.80
N PHE A 32 -8.46 0.81 9.27
CA PHE A 32 -9.72 0.56 9.96
C PHE A 32 -10.35 -0.72 9.41
N PHE A 33 -10.02 -1.86 10.01
CA PHE A 33 -10.53 -3.17 9.59
C PHE A 33 -11.95 -3.38 10.12
N ASN A 34 -12.91 -3.56 9.21
CA ASN A 34 -14.35 -3.65 9.46
C ASN A 34 -14.91 -2.52 10.35
N TYR A 35 -14.16 -1.42 10.53
CA TYR A 35 -14.46 -0.34 11.48
C TYR A 35 -14.57 -0.79 12.96
N GLU A 36 -14.16 -2.01 13.27
CA GLU A 36 -14.13 -2.56 14.64
C GLU A 36 -12.77 -2.38 15.30
N LYS A 37 -11.70 -2.37 14.49
CA LYS A 37 -10.32 -2.23 14.96
C LYS A 37 -9.57 -1.21 14.12
N ALA A 38 -8.84 -0.34 14.81
CA ALA A 38 -7.93 0.62 14.22
C ALA A 38 -6.49 0.18 14.48
N PHE A 39 -5.68 0.16 13.42
CA PHE A 39 -4.25 -0.14 13.46
C PHE A 39 -3.46 1.12 13.11
N LEU A 40 -2.43 1.44 13.88
CA LEU A 40 -1.41 2.39 13.46
C LEU A 40 -0.53 1.70 12.41
N ALA A 41 -0.50 2.26 11.21
CA ALA A 41 0.12 1.65 10.04
C ALA A 41 1.38 2.38 9.60
N MET A 42 2.42 1.63 9.27
CA MET A 42 3.60 2.09 8.56
C MET A 42 3.64 1.42 7.19
N ASP A 43 3.83 2.19 6.12
CA ASP A 43 3.78 1.67 4.75
C ASP A 43 5.02 2.09 3.96
N ALA A 44 5.52 1.15 3.18
CA ALA A 44 6.61 1.35 2.23
C ALA A 44 6.21 0.81 0.86
N SER A 45 6.41 1.59 -0.18
CA SER A 45 6.09 1.15 -1.55
C SER A 45 7.16 1.48 -2.58
N CYS A 46 7.23 0.63 -3.61
CA CYS A 46 7.99 0.86 -4.83
C CYS A 46 6.99 1.22 -5.94
N VAL A 47 7.20 2.37 -6.55
CA VAL A 47 6.33 2.94 -7.57
C VAL A 47 7.10 3.03 -8.88
N VAL A 48 6.63 2.34 -9.90
CA VAL A 48 7.32 2.21 -11.19
C VAL A 48 6.49 2.89 -12.28
N PRO A 49 6.96 3.96 -12.92
CA PRO A 49 6.26 4.56 -14.05
C PRO A 49 6.13 3.56 -15.19
N ILE A 50 4.91 3.35 -15.70
CA ILE A 50 4.66 2.47 -16.87
C ILE A 50 4.52 3.32 -18.13
N LYS A 51 3.76 4.41 -18.07
CA LYS A 51 3.55 5.39 -19.15
C LYS A 51 3.11 6.72 -18.54
N LYS A 52 3.02 7.78 -19.36
CA LYS A 52 2.49 9.08 -18.91
C LYS A 52 1.11 8.88 -18.25
N GLY A 53 0.95 9.40 -17.03
CA GLY A 53 -0.29 9.30 -16.25
C GLY A 53 -0.54 7.95 -15.60
N MET A 54 0.40 6.99 -15.64
CA MET A 54 0.18 5.64 -15.09
C MET A 54 1.44 5.02 -14.49
N GLU A 55 1.31 4.55 -13.26
CA GLU A 55 2.39 3.91 -12.49
C GLU A 55 1.91 2.59 -11.87
N LEU A 56 2.81 1.62 -11.77
CA LEU A 56 2.66 0.42 -10.95
C LEU A 56 3.01 0.77 -9.50
N ASP A 57 2.21 0.32 -8.55
CA ASP A 57 2.45 0.51 -7.11
C ASP A 57 2.51 -0.86 -6.42
N MET A 58 3.62 -1.12 -5.75
CA MET A 58 3.90 -2.34 -5.00
C MET A 58 4.26 -1.95 -3.57
N GLY A 59 3.31 -2.13 -2.65
CA GLY A 59 3.43 -1.70 -1.27
C GLY A 59 3.36 -2.84 -0.27
N ALA A 60 4.00 -2.65 0.86
CA ALA A 60 3.80 -3.45 2.06
C ALA A 60 3.55 -2.51 3.24
N ASN A 61 2.60 -2.90 4.10
CA ASN A 61 2.22 -2.15 5.27
C ASN A 61 2.35 -3.05 6.50
N PHE A 62 2.76 -2.43 7.61
CA PHE A 62 2.82 -3.02 8.93
C PHE A 62 1.95 -2.20 9.88
N GLY A 63 0.79 -2.76 10.22
CA GLY A 63 -0.17 -2.25 11.17
C GLY A 63 0.00 -2.89 12.55
N ILE A 64 -0.04 -2.07 13.60
CA ILE A 64 -0.01 -2.50 15.00
C ILE A 64 -1.15 -1.85 15.79
N THR A 65 -1.76 -2.62 16.70
CA THR A 65 -2.68 -2.10 17.71
C THR A 65 -2.51 -2.89 19.01
N THR A 66 -3.05 -2.37 20.12
CA THR A 66 -2.97 -3.02 21.43
C THR A 66 -4.36 -3.40 21.92
N ARG A 67 -4.50 -4.60 22.49
CA ARG A 67 -5.66 -5.03 23.26
C ARG A 67 -5.27 -5.09 24.74
N VAL A 68 -6.12 -4.55 25.60
CA VAL A 68 -5.95 -4.63 27.06
C VAL A 68 -7.12 -5.43 27.63
N GLU A 69 -6.82 -6.59 28.21
CA GLU A 69 -7.78 -7.43 28.93
C GLU A 69 -7.18 -7.84 30.28
N ASP A 70 -7.94 -7.71 31.37
CA ASP A 70 -7.64 -8.27 32.69
C ASP A 70 -6.17 -8.21 33.16
N SER A 71 -5.51 -7.05 32.94
CA SER A 71 -4.11 -6.74 33.31
C SER A 71 -3.01 -7.23 32.35
N THR A 72 -3.37 -7.81 31.20
CA THR A 72 -2.44 -8.14 30.11
C THR A 72 -2.61 -7.17 28.94
N THR A 73 -1.49 -6.82 28.31
CA THR A 73 -1.45 -6.02 27.09
C THR A 73 -0.89 -6.89 25.97
N GLU A 74 -1.69 -7.13 24.94
CA GLU A 74 -1.31 -7.93 23.78
C GLU A 74 -1.16 -7.04 22.55
N ALA A 75 -0.10 -7.29 21.78
CA ALA A 75 0.15 -6.62 20.51
C ALA A 75 -0.49 -7.42 19.38
N LEU A 76 -1.27 -6.73 18.57
CA LEU A 76 -2.01 -7.28 17.45
C LEU A 76 -1.40 -6.75 16.16
N PHE A 77 -1.07 -7.64 15.22
CA PHE A 77 -0.41 -7.27 13.97
C PHE A 77 -1.30 -7.47 12.76
N TYR A 78 -1.14 -6.58 11.79
CA TYR A 78 -1.87 -6.58 10.53
C TYR A 78 -0.92 -6.19 9.40
N ILE A 79 -0.81 -7.03 8.38
CA ILE A 79 0.18 -6.88 7.31
C ILE A 79 -0.54 -6.94 5.97
N PRO A 80 -1.05 -5.81 5.46
CA PRO A 80 -1.52 -5.71 4.09
C PRO A 80 -0.34 -5.57 3.12
N LEU A 81 -0.44 -6.24 1.99
CA LEU A 81 0.38 -5.96 0.81
C LEU A 81 -0.53 -5.36 -0.25
N ASN A 82 -0.01 -4.46 -1.08
CA ASN A 82 -0.77 -3.84 -2.16
C ASN A 82 -0.02 -4.03 -3.47
N LEU A 83 -0.75 -4.48 -4.50
CA LEU A 83 -0.25 -4.55 -5.87
C LEU A 83 -1.31 -3.95 -6.79
N GLY A 84 -1.00 -2.85 -7.45
CA GLY A 84 -1.97 -2.19 -8.32
C GLY A 84 -1.39 -1.12 -9.22
N LEU A 85 -2.29 -0.40 -9.88
CA LEU A 85 -1.98 0.71 -10.77
C LEU A 85 -2.51 2.00 -10.16
N ASN A 86 -1.73 3.08 -10.24
CA ASN A 86 -2.24 4.43 -10.02
C ASN A 86 -2.31 5.19 -11.35
N PHE A 87 -3.41 5.91 -11.53
CA PHE A 87 -3.62 6.86 -12.61
C PHE A 87 -3.41 8.27 -12.07
N LEU A 88 -2.45 8.98 -12.63
CA LEU A 88 -2.06 10.32 -12.20
C LEU A 88 -2.73 11.38 -13.07
N PHE A 89 -3.19 12.44 -12.41
CA PHE A 89 -3.77 13.61 -13.05
C PHE A 89 -2.98 14.86 -12.69
N ASN A 90 -2.85 15.77 -13.65
CA ASN A 90 -2.10 17.03 -13.52
C ASN A 90 -0.62 16.84 -13.15
N GLU A 91 0.09 15.84 -13.69
CA GLU A 91 1.46 15.48 -13.30
C GLU A 91 2.49 16.63 -13.30
N GLU A 92 2.33 17.58 -14.21
CA GLU A 92 3.22 18.73 -14.38
C GLU A 92 2.93 19.85 -13.36
N SER A 93 1.79 19.79 -12.67
CA SER A 93 1.41 20.74 -11.62
C SER A 93 2.12 20.45 -10.29
N LYS A 94 2.22 21.49 -9.45
CA LYS A 94 2.65 21.34 -8.05
C LYS A 94 1.73 20.41 -7.26
N LEU A 95 0.45 20.36 -7.61
CA LEU A 95 -0.57 19.49 -7.02
C LEU A 95 -1.03 18.47 -8.06
N ASN A 96 -0.79 17.19 -7.78
CA ASN A 96 -1.26 16.07 -8.57
C ASN A 96 -2.37 15.34 -7.82
N TYR A 97 -3.31 14.77 -8.57
CA TYR A 97 -4.32 13.87 -8.04
C TYR A 97 -4.02 12.46 -8.50
N LEU A 98 -4.43 11.46 -7.72
CA LEU A 98 -4.30 10.07 -8.10
C LEU A 98 -5.58 9.28 -7.81
N VAL A 99 -5.86 8.33 -8.68
CA VAL A 99 -6.84 7.27 -8.46
C VAL A 99 -6.14 5.94 -8.72
N GLY A 100 -6.23 5.01 -7.79
CA GLY A 100 -5.57 3.72 -7.88
C GLY A 100 -6.53 2.56 -7.71
N THR A 101 -6.14 1.40 -8.22
CA THR A 101 -6.87 0.14 -8.01
C THR A 101 -5.92 -1.04 -8.16
N GLY A 102 -6.24 -2.14 -7.48
CA GLY A 102 -5.42 -3.33 -7.51
C GLY A 102 -5.95 -4.42 -6.59
N LEU A 103 -5.06 -5.28 -6.14
CA LEU A 103 -5.33 -6.34 -5.18
C LEU A 103 -4.61 -6.07 -3.87
N SER A 104 -5.26 -6.40 -2.76
CA SER A 104 -4.72 -6.30 -1.41
C SER A 104 -4.83 -7.64 -0.69
N PRO A 105 -3.80 -8.51 -0.72
CA PRO A 105 -3.70 -9.63 0.20
C PRO A 105 -3.27 -9.15 1.59
N GLN A 106 -3.93 -9.65 2.63
CA GLN A 106 -3.78 -9.15 3.99
C GLN A 106 -3.68 -10.29 4.99
N PHE A 107 -2.68 -10.18 5.88
CA PHE A 107 -2.42 -11.15 6.94
C PHE A 107 -2.72 -10.52 8.29
N GLN A 108 -3.52 -11.18 9.10
CA GLN A 108 -3.90 -10.70 10.43
C GLN A 108 -3.45 -11.70 11.49
N TYR A 109 -2.73 -11.21 12.50
CA TYR A 109 -2.22 -11.97 13.64
C TYR A 109 -2.77 -11.33 14.92
N ILE A 110 -3.99 -11.73 15.28
CA ILE A 110 -4.70 -11.21 16.46
C ILE A 110 -4.89 -12.33 17.49
N ASP A 111 -5.56 -13.40 17.08
CA ASP A 111 -5.85 -14.57 17.90
C ASP A 111 -5.48 -15.84 17.11
N GLU A 112 -5.89 -15.88 15.85
CA GLU A 112 -5.49 -16.85 14.83
C GLU A 112 -4.90 -16.13 13.63
N SER A 113 -4.05 -16.83 12.86
CA SER A 113 -3.55 -16.31 11.59
C SER A 113 -4.66 -16.34 10.55
N ARG A 114 -5.11 -15.16 10.11
CA ARG A 114 -6.16 -15.02 9.09
C ARG A 114 -5.59 -14.40 7.82
N PHE A 115 -6.15 -14.84 6.69
CA PHE A 115 -5.80 -14.37 5.37
C PHE A 115 -7.03 -13.86 4.65
N TYR A 116 -6.92 -12.65 4.10
CA TYR A 116 -7.94 -12.02 3.30
C TYR A 116 -7.32 -11.54 2.00
N MET A 117 -8.11 -11.47 0.94
CA MET A 117 -7.69 -10.85 -0.31
C MET A 117 -8.89 -10.30 -1.05
N GLY A 118 -8.67 -9.19 -1.75
CA GLY A 118 -9.64 -8.73 -2.72
C GLY A 118 -9.22 -7.42 -3.38
N PRO A 119 -10.11 -6.82 -4.17
CA PRO A 119 -9.81 -5.60 -4.88
C PRO A 119 -9.80 -4.40 -3.93
N TYR A 120 -9.07 -3.36 -4.32
CA TYR A 120 -9.12 -2.06 -3.68
C TYR A 120 -9.34 -0.93 -4.67
N LEU A 121 -9.84 0.18 -4.14
CA LEU A 121 -9.85 1.49 -4.78
C LEU A 121 -9.11 2.48 -3.88
N LYS A 122 -8.29 3.33 -4.49
CA LYS A 122 -7.49 4.33 -3.80
C LYS A 122 -7.69 5.69 -4.44
N GLY A 123 -7.71 6.74 -3.64
CA GLY A 123 -7.72 8.12 -4.08
C GLY A 123 -6.72 8.93 -3.26
N GLY A 124 -6.13 9.95 -3.85
CA GLY A 124 -5.18 10.77 -3.11
C GLY A 124 -4.69 11.99 -3.85
N VAL A 125 -3.85 12.73 -3.15
CA VAL A 125 -3.18 13.93 -3.64
C VAL A 125 -1.69 13.84 -3.36
N ARG A 126 -0.90 14.41 -4.27
CA ARG A 126 0.55 14.55 -4.13
C ARG A 126 0.92 16.01 -4.36
N VAL A 127 1.69 16.58 -3.43
CA VAL A 127 2.18 17.95 -3.50
C VAL A 127 3.68 17.91 -3.67
N LYS A 128 4.20 18.50 -4.75
CA LYS A 128 5.64 18.70 -4.93
C LYS A 128 6.17 19.67 -3.88
N VAL A 129 6.99 19.14 -2.97
CA VAL A 129 7.62 19.89 -1.86
C VAL A 129 9.12 20.11 -2.10
N HIS A 130 9.75 19.22 -2.87
CA HIS A 130 11.14 19.32 -3.31
C HIS A 130 11.26 18.83 -4.76
N GLU A 131 12.41 19.01 -5.40
CA GLU A 131 12.65 18.51 -6.76
C GLU A 131 12.55 16.97 -6.86
N TYR A 132 12.91 16.27 -5.78
CA TYR A 132 12.90 14.80 -5.65
C TYR A 132 11.86 14.27 -4.66
N MET A 133 11.02 15.13 -4.08
CA MET A 133 10.07 14.72 -3.03
C MET A 133 8.68 15.28 -3.27
N LYS A 134 7.69 14.41 -3.12
CA LYS A 134 6.28 14.78 -3.02
C LYS A 134 5.73 14.35 -1.66
N TRP A 135 5.10 15.27 -0.95
CA TRP A 135 4.24 14.90 0.17
C TRP A 135 2.92 14.36 -0.38
N PHE A 136 2.33 13.36 0.27
CA PHE A 136 1.06 12.81 -0.17
C PHE A 136 0.08 12.55 0.96
N LEU A 137 -1.19 12.51 0.58
CA LEU A 137 -2.30 12.02 1.38
C LEU A 137 -3.12 11.09 0.51
N GLU A 138 -3.30 9.85 0.96
CA GLU A 138 -4.03 8.80 0.25
C GLU A 138 -5.08 8.19 1.17
N ALA A 139 -6.24 7.88 0.60
CA ALA A 139 -7.29 7.08 1.21
C ALA A 139 -7.57 5.87 0.32
N GLN A 140 -7.64 4.68 0.91
CA GLN A 140 -7.91 3.42 0.22
C GLN A 140 -9.09 2.71 0.87
N GLN A 141 -9.91 2.09 0.04
CA GLN A 141 -11.00 1.22 0.44
C GLN A 141 -10.78 -0.16 -0.18
N ASP A 142 -10.68 -1.18 0.66
CA ASP A 142 -10.58 -2.58 0.28
C ASP A 142 -11.93 -3.28 0.43
N LEU A 143 -12.24 -4.16 -0.52
CA LEU A 143 -13.25 -5.20 -0.38
C LEU A 143 -12.51 -6.54 -0.29
N LEU A 144 -12.68 -7.25 0.82
CA LEU A 144 -11.83 -8.37 1.20
C LEU A 144 -12.65 -9.65 1.38
N ILE A 145 -12.12 -10.75 0.86
CA ILE A 145 -12.74 -12.06 0.93
C ILE A 145 -11.83 -13.02 1.72
N GLY A 146 -12.39 -13.66 2.74
CA GLY A 146 -11.69 -14.66 3.56
C GLY A 146 -12.45 -15.00 4.84
N PRO A 147 -12.21 -16.16 5.48
CA PRO A 147 -12.93 -16.57 6.69
C PRO A 147 -12.55 -15.76 7.94
N PRO A 148 -13.35 -15.80 9.03
CA PRO A 148 -14.65 -16.46 9.17
C PRO A 148 -15.82 -15.67 8.55
N ASN A 149 -15.70 -14.35 8.50
CA ASN A 149 -16.66 -13.47 7.82
C ASN A 149 -16.24 -13.34 6.36
N TRP A 150 -16.95 -13.97 5.44
CA TRP A 150 -16.52 -14.03 4.03
C TRP A 150 -16.43 -12.68 3.30
N ILE A 151 -17.04 -11.62 3.83
CA ILE A 151 -16.99 -10.27 3.28
C ILE A 151 -16.49 -9.34 4.39
N ASN A 152 -15.35 -8.69 4.14
CA ASN A 152 -14.74 -7.72 5.03
C ASN A 152 -14.39 -6.46 4.24
N THR A 153 -14.16 -5.36 4.94
CA THR A 153 -13.74 -4.09 4.35
C THR A 153 -12.65 -3.47 5.20
N THR A 154 -11.66 -2.86 4.57
CA THR A 154 -10.68 -2.01 5.27
C THR A 154 -10.70 -0.63 4.65
N THR A 155 -10.73 0.40 5.49
CA THR A 155 -10.39 1.76 5.06
C THR A 155 -9.00 2.10 5.56
N SER A 156 -8.12 2.54 4.68
CA SER A 156 -6.80 3.04 5.03
C SER A 156 -6.70 4.52 4.74
N ILE A 157 -6.17 5.31 5.67
CA ILE A 157 -5.85 6.72 5.45
C ILE A 157 -4.39 6.92 5.83
N LYS A 158 -3.57 7.36 4.88
CA LYS A 158 -2.13 7.48 5.07
C LYS A 158 -1.56 8.76 4.47
N THR A 159 -0.49 9.24 5.09
CA THR A 159 0.28 10.39 4.63
C THR A 159 1.77 10.10 4.71
N GLY A 160 2.53 10.62 3.75
CA GLY A 160 3.94 10.31 3.66
C GLY A 160 4.68 11.08 2.59
N ILE A 161 5.87 10.57 2.26
CA ILE A 161 6.75 11.12 1.26
C ILE A 161 6.97 10.10 0.15
N LEU A 162 6.84 10.54 -1.09
CA LEU A 162 7.27 9.84 -2.29
C LEU A 162 8.59 10.47 -2.77
N PHE A 163 9.63 9.65 -2.87
CA PHE A 163 10.95 10.01 -3.36
C PHE A 163 11.12 9.56 -4.81
N SER A 164 11.53 10.46 -5.69
CA SER A 164 11.76 10.20 -7.11
C SER A 164 13.16 10.67 -7.50
N PHE A 165 14.03 9.76 -7.92
CA PHE A 165 15.46 10.03 -8.17
C PHE A 165 15.87 10.07 -9.65
N GLY A 166 14.89 10.09 -10.56
CA GLY A 166 15.13 10.24 -12.00
C GLY A 166 14.17 11.28 -12.56
N SER A 167 14.71 12.46 -12.85
CA SER A 167 14.06 13.50 -13.67
C SER A 167 14.92 13.77 -14.89
#